data_AF-A0A443PS20-F1
#
_entry.id   AF-A0A443PS20-F1
#
_cell.length_a   1.000
_cell.length_b   1.000
_cell.length_c   1.000
_cell.angle_alpha   90.00
_cell.angle_beta   90.00
_cell.angle_gamma   90.00
#
_symmetry.space_group_name_H-M   'P 1'
#
loop_
_entity.id
_entity.type
_entity.pdbx_description
1 polymer ?
#
loop_
_entity_poly.entity_id
_entity_poly.type
_entity_poly.pdbx_seq_one_letter_code
_entity_poly.pdbx_strand_id
1 'polypeptide(L)'
;MDIKGMLSLYEASHLAFQGETVLDEARAFASTHLMDIKENIDPILHKKVEHALDMPLHWRLEKLEARWYMDIYMREEGMNSSLLELAMLHFNIVQTTFQTNLKSLSRWWKDLGLGEQLSFTRDRLVECFFWAATMTPEP
;
A
#
# COMPACT_ATOMS: atom_id res chain seq x y z
N MET A 1 17.58 0.97 21.39
CA MET A 1 16.16 1.29 21.18
C MET A 1 15.53 0.11 20.45
N ASP A 2 14.38 -0.37 20.91
CA ASP A 2 13.64 -1.40 20.17
C ASP A 2 12.90 -0.74 18.99
N ILE A 3 13.54 -0.77 17.83
CA ILE A 3 13.02 -0.15 16.61
C ILE A 3 11.75 -0.86 16.13
N LYS A 4 11.70 -2.19 16.26
CA LYS A 4 10.53 -2.97 15.85
C LYS A 4 9.33 -2.64 16.73
N GLY A 5 9.54 -2.59 18.05
CA GLY A 5 8.52 -2.13 18.99
C GLY A 5 8.04 -0.69 18.71
N MET A 6 8.97 0.22 18.39
CA MET A 6 8.63 1.61 18.07
C MET A 6 7.82 1.71 16.77
N LEU A 7 8.18 0.95 15.75
CA LEU A 7 7.46 0.88 14.48
C LEU A 7 6.04 0.31 14.69
N SER A 8 5.90 -0.76 15.47
CA SER A 8 4.59 -1.31 15.82
C SER A 8 3.73 -0.32 16.61
N LEU A 9 4.31 0.43 17.56
CA LEU A 9 3.61 1.46 18.31
C LEU A 9 3.16 2.61 17.41
N TYR A 10 4.02 3.06 16.49
CA TYR A 10 3.69 4.06 15.49
C TYR A 10 2.50 3.62 14.64
N GLU A 11 2.54 2.41 14.07
CA GLU A 11 1.44 1.91 13.23
C GLU A 11 0.14 1.74 14.03
N ALA A 12 0.22 1.19 15.25
CA ALA A 12 -0.94 1.04 16.12
C ALA A 12 -1.57 2.39 16.51
N SER A 13 -0.77 3.43 16.71
CA SER A 13 -1.26 4.76 17.04
C SER A 13 -2.15 5.38 15.96
N HIS A 14 -2.05 4.95 14.70
CA HIS A 14 -2.89 5.46 13.60
C HIS A 14 -4.30 4.86 13.56
N LEU A 15 -4.61 3.93 14.46
CA LEU A 15 -5.95 3.37 14.67
C LEU A 15 -6.76 4.15 15.72
N ALA A 16 -6.21 5.24 16.27
CA ALA A 16 -6.82 6.00 17.35
C ALA A 16 -8.16 6.64 16.96
N PHE A 17 -9.12 6.61 17.89
CA PHE A 17 -10.36 7.37 17.83
C PHE A 17 -10.23 8.73 18.52
N GLN A 18 -11.18 9.62 18.25
CA GLN A 18 -11.24 10.93 18.89
C GLN A 18 -11.32 10.79 20.42
N GLY A 19 -10.39 11.44 21.13
CA GLY A 19 -10.31 11.43 22.60
C GLY A 19 -9.25 10.49 23.17
N GLU A 20 -8.63 9.63 22.35
CA GLU A 20 -7.55 8.72 22.76
C GLU A 20 -6.18 9.42 22.79
N THR A 21 -6.05 10.42 23.67
CA THR A 21 -4.86 11.27 23.83
C THR A 21 -3.55 10.48 24.03
N VAL A 22 -3.62 9.33 24.71
CA VAL A 22 -2.47 8.41 24.87
C VAL A 22 -1.91 7.94 23.53
N LEU A 23 -2.76 7.69 22.53
CA LEU A 23 -2.30 7.26 21.21
C LEU A 23 -1.73 8.42 20.39
N ASP A 24 -2.22 9.64 20.60
CA ASP A 24 -1.60 10.83 20.00
C ASP A 24 -0.19 11.08 20.57
N GLU A 25 -0.02 10.93 21.89
CA GLU A 25 1.28 10.98 22.56
C GLU A 25 2.21 9.85 22.08
N ALA A 26 1.68 8.63 21.96
CA ALA A 26 2.42 7.48 21.44
C ALA A 26 2.88 7.71 19.99
N ARG A 27 2.04 8.32 19.15
CA ARG A 27 2.40 8.68 17.76
C ARG A 27 3.56 9.66 17.76
N ALA A 28 3.46 10.77 18.51
CA ALA A 28 4.50 11.80 18.58
C ALA A 28 5.83 11.23 19.12
N PHE A 29 5.76 10.43 20.18
CA PHE A 29 6.91 9.73 20.76
C PHE A 29 7.57 8.79 19.74
N ALA A 30 6.78 7.93 19.11
CA ALA A 30 7.30 6.96 18.15
C ALA A 30 7.86 7.62 16.89
N SER A 31 7.18 8.63 16.34
CA SER A 31 7.67 9.40 15.19
C SER A 31 9.02 10.04 15.46
N THR A 32 9.18 10.71 16.61
CA THR A 32 10.44 11.36 16.98
C THR A 32 11.58 10.35 17.00
N HIS A 33 11.37 9.22 17.67
CA HIS A 33 12.38 8.19 17.79
C HIS A 33 12.69 7.46 16.49
N LEU A 34 11.70 7.25 15.62
CA LEU A 34 11.90 6.64 14.30
C LEU A 34 12.65 7.58 13.35
N MET A 35 12.38 8.89 13.38
CA MET A 35 13.09 9.89 12.57
C MET A 35 14.55 10.06 12.98
N ASP A 36 14.87 9.86 14.27
CA ASP A 36 16.23 9.95 14.81
C ASP A 36 17.09 8.70 14.54
N ILE A 37 16.54 7.68 13.88
CA ILE A 37 17.31 6.47 13.52
C ILE A 37 18.41 6.84 12.52
N LYS A 38 19.64 6.46 12.86
CA LYS A 38 20.81 6.59 11.99
C LYS A 38 20.92 5.37 11.06
N GLU A 39 21.62 5.52 9.94
CA GLU A 39 21.83 4.51 8.87
C GLU A 39 22.47 3.15 9.31
N ASN A 40 22.78 2.96 10.59
CA ASN A 40 23.46 1.77 11.11
C ASN A 40 22.51 0.60 11.48
N ILE A 41 21.33 0.52 10.86
CA ILE A 41 20.34 -0.55 11.13
C ILE A 41 20.22 -1.48 9.93
N ASP A 42 19.55 -2.63 10.11
CA ASP A 42 19.23 -3.54 9.00
C ASP A 42 18.56 -2.75 7.85
N PRO A 43 19.09 -2.82 6.61
CA PRO A 43 18.52 -2.10 5.47
C PRO A 43 17.05 -2.43 5.19
N ILE A 44 16.58 -3.64 5.49
CA ILE A 44 15.18 -4.00 5.31
C ILE A 44 14.31 -3.31 6.37
N LEU A 45 14.73 -3.35 7.63
CA LEU A 45 14.07 -2.61 8.70
C LEU A 45 14.06 -1.09 8.43
N HIS A 46 15.16 -0.52 7.91
CA HIS A 46 15.22 0.89 7.55
C HIS A 46 14.14 1.27 6.53
N LYS A 47 14.00 0.48 5.46
CA LYS A 47 12.97 0.69 4.45
C LYS A 47 11.56 0.62 5.02
N LYS A 48 11.31 -0.29 5.98
CA LYS A 48 10.01 -0.37 6.67
C LYS A 48 9.73 0.88 7.49
N VAL A 49 10.74 1.44 8.16
CA VAL A 49 10.61 2.69 8.91
C VAL A 49 10.33 3.87 7.97
N GLU A 50 11.10 4.02 6.89
CA GLU A 50 10.88 5.08 5.90
C GLU A 50 9.48 5.01 5.29
N HIS A 51 9.05 3.81 4.91
CA HIS A 51 7.72 3.59 4.32
C HIS A 51 6.58 3.88 5.31
N ALA A 52 6.76 3.60 6.60
CA ALA A 52 5.82 3.96 7.65
C ALA A 52 5.74 5.47 7.93
N LEU A 53 6.89 6.15 7.94
CA LEU A 53 6.95 7.60 8.14
C LEU A 53 6.39 8.39 6.94
N ASP A 54 6.46 7.85 5.72
CA ASP A 54 5.82 8.45 4.54
C ASP A 54 4.28 8.36 4.61
N MET A 55 3.75 7.17 4.89
CA MET A 55 2.33 6.96 5.09
C MET A 55 2.10 5.77 6.04
N PRO A 56 1.29 5.88 7.10
CA PRO A 56 1.03 4.76 8.01
C PRO A 56 0.22 3.65 7.29
N LEU A 57 0.48 2.40 7.66
CA LEU A 57 -0.13 1.20 7.07
C LEU A 57 -1.66 1.29 7.00
N HIS A 58 -2.30 1.81 8.05
CA HIS A 58 -3.76 1.92 8.14
C HIS A 58 -4.38 2.80 7.04
N TRP A 59 -3.61 3.70 6.43
CA TRP A 59 -4.10 4.62 5.39
C TRP A 59 -3.75 4.15 3.97
N ARG A 60 -2.93 3.12 3.83
CA ARG A 60 -2.44 2.66 2.53
C ARG A 60 -3.49 1.81 1.82
N LEU A 61 -3.47 1.85 0.48
CA LEU A 61 -4.25 0.95 -0.35
C LEU A 61 -3.67 -0.47 -0.25
N GLU A 62 -4.45 -1.40 0.29
CA GLU A 62 -4.00 -2.77 0.61
C GLU A 62 -3.30 -3.48 -0.55
N LYS A 63 -3.77 -3.31 -1.79
CA LYS A 63 -3.17 -3.97 -2.97
C LYS A 63 -1.81 -3.41 -3.34
N LEU A 64 -1.61 -2.10 -3.18
CA LEU A 64 -0.31 -1.48 -3.39
C LEU A 64 0.65 -1.88 -2.28
N GLU A 65 0.17 -1.87 -1.03
CA GLU A 65 0.95 -2.31 0.11
C GLU A 65 1.35 -3.78 -0.03
N ALA A 66 0.43 -4.66 -0.43
CA ALA A 66 0.74 -6.08 -0.66
C ALA A 66 1.84 -6.25 -1.71
N ARG A 67 1.79 -5.49 -2.82
CA ARG A 67 2.84 -5.53 -3.85
C ARG A 67 4.19 -5.10 -3.29
N TRP A 68 4.23 -3.99 -2.56
CA TRP A 68 5.44 -3.47 -1.93
C TRP A 68 5.99 -4.43 -0.88
N TYR A 69 5.13 -4.94 0.01
CA TYR A 69 5.51 -5.82 1.09
C TYR A 69 6.00 -7.17 0.60
N MET A 70 5.50 -7.70 -0.53
CA MET A 70 6.07 -8.91 -1.15
C MET A 70 7.56 -8.73 -1.51
N ASP A 71 7.95 -7.56 -2.05
CA ASP A 71 9.35 -7.27 -2.40
C ASP A 71 10.25 -7.13 -1.16
N ILE A 72 9.68 -6.66 -0.05
CA ILE A 72 10.34 -6.56 1.25
C ILE A 72 10.47 -7.94 1.89
N TYR A 73 9.37 -8.67 2.00
CA TYR A 73 9.29 -9.98 2.63
C TYR A 73 10.20 -11.00 1.96
N MET A 74 10.32 -10.96 0.62
CA MET A 74 11.26 -11.79 -0.14
C MET A 74 12.72 -11.66 0.36
N ARG A 75 13.09 -10.53 0.96
CA ARG A 75 14.46 -10.22 1.42
C ARG A 75 14.62 -10.39 2.93
N GLU A 76 13.55 -10.72 3.65
CA GLU A 76 13.61 -10.89 5.10
C GLU A 76 14.27 -12.22 5.48
N GLU A 77 15.07 -12.17 6.54
CA GLU A 77 15.64 -13.38 7.13
C GLU A 77 14.52 -14.22 7.79
N GLY A 78 14.53 -15.54 7.56
CA GLY A 78 13.51 -16.45 8.11
C GLY A 78 12.15 -16.40 7.39
N MET A 79 12.09 -15.74 6.24
CA MET A 79 10.94 -15.70 5.36
C MET A 79 10.41 -17.12 5.01
N ASN A 80 9.08 -17.29 5.02
CA ASN A 80 8.42 -18.54 4.63
C ASN A 80 8.16 -18.61 3.12
N SER A 81 8.92 -19.44 2.41
CA SER A 81 8.87 -19.59 0.94
C SER A 81 7.47 -19.87 0.40
N SER A 82 6.74 -20.78 1.03
CA SER A 82 5.38 -21.16 0.62
C SER A 82 4.39 -20.00 0.76
N LEU A 83 4.54 -19.15 1.78
CA LEU A 83 3.67 -17.99 1.96
C LEU A 83 3.87 -16.95 0.85
N LEU A 84 5.12 -16.66 0.46
CA LEU A 84 5.37 -15.72 -0.64
C LEU A 84 4.95 -16.28 -1.98
N GLU A 85 5.19 -17.56 -2.24
CA GLU A 85 4.72 -18.20 -3.47
C GLU A 85 3.20 -18.08 -3.58
N LEU A 86 2.47 -18.37 -2.49
CA LEU A 86 1.02 -18.20 -2.44
C LEU A 86 0.61 -16.74 -2.68
N ALA A 87 1.27 -15.78 -2.01
CA ALA A 87 0.97 -14.35 -2.18
C ALA A 87 1.21 -13.87 -3.62
N MET A 88 2.33 -14.27 -4.24
CA MET A 88 2.67 -13.92 -5.62
C MET A 88 1.69 -14.53 -6.63
N LEU A 89 1.34 -15.80 -6.46
CA LEU A 89 0.35 -16.47 -7.30
C LEU A 89 -1.01 -15.78 -7.20
N HIS A 90 -1.48 -15.54 -5.98
CA HIS A 90 -2.74 -14.83 -5.75
C HIS A 90 -2.75 -13.44 -6.37
N PHE A 91 -1.67 -12.66 -6.18
CA PHE A 91 -1.52 -11.34 -6.79
C PHE A 91 -1.60 -11.39 -8.32
N ASN A 92 -0.94 -12.36 -8.96
CA ASN A 92 -0.95 -12.52 -10.41
C ASN A 92 -2.34 -12.91 -10.95
N ILE A 93 -3.08 -13.75 -10.22
CA ILE A 93 -4.46 -14.12 -10.57
C ILE A 93 -5.35 -12.87 -10.56
N VAL A 94 -5.33 -12.10 -9.46
CA VAL A 94 -6.11 -10.86 -9.32
C VAL A 94 -5.72 -9.84 -10.39
N GLN A 95 -4.41 -9.66 -10.65
CA GLN A 95 -3.92 -8.77 -11.68
C GLN A 95 -4.43 -9.17 -13.08
N THR A 96 -4.47 -10.46 -13.40
CA THR A 96 -4.96 -10.97 -14.69
C THR A 96 -6.45 -10.65 -14.88
N THR A 97 -7.26 -10.80 -13.82
CA THR A 97 -8.68 -10.41 -13.84
C THR A 97 -8.84 -8.92 -14.10
N PHE A 98 -8.10 -8.07 -13.37
CA PHE A 98 -8.16 -6.62 -13.58
C PHE A 98 -7.69 -6.18 -14.97
N GLN A 99 -6.64 -6.77 -15.52
CA GLN A 99 -6.20 -6.49 -16.88
C GLN A 99 -7.27 -6.89 -17.91
N THR A 100 -7.99 -7.98 -17.68
CA THR A 100 -9.10 -8.41 -18.55
C THR A 100 -10.27 -7.43 -18.50
N ASN A 101 -10.64 -6.99 -17.29
CA ASN A 101 -11.69 -5.99 -17.10
C ASN A 101 -11.30 -4.65 -17.73
N LEU A 102 -10.07 -4.18 -17.51
CA LEU A 102 -9.56 -2.95 -18.09
C LEU A 102 -9.55 -3.02 -19.62
N LYS A 103 -9.13 -4.14 -20.23
CA LYS A 103 -9.19 -4.31 -21.70
C LYS A 103 -10.62 -4.17 -22.24
N SER A 104 -11.61 -4.72 -21.52
CA SER A 104 -13.02 -4.62 -21.92
C SER A 104 -13.57 -3.20 -21.73
N LEU A 105 -13.24 -2.54 -20.62
CA LEU A 105 -13.61 -1.16 -20.36
C LEU A 105 -12.96 -0.19 -21.35
N SER A 106 -11.70 -0.41 -21.72
CA SER A 106 -10.99 0.41 -22.72
C SER A 106 -11.61 0.28 -24.11
N ARG A 107 -12.07 -0.93 -24.49
CA ARG A 107 -12.84 -1.12 -25.73
C ARG A 107 -14.15 -0.33 -25.67
N TRP A 108 -14.92 -0.49 -24.60
CA TRP A 108 -16.18 0.25 -24.41
C TRP A 108 -15.98 1.78 -24.43
N TRP A 109 -14.96 2.29 -23.74
CA TRP A 109 -14.66 3.72 -23.70
C TRP A 109 -14.26 4.28 -25.07
N LYS A 110 -13.49 3.51 -25.83
CA LYS A 110 -13.13 3.86 -27.21
C LYS A 110 -14.35 3.88 -28.12
N ASP A 111 -15.20 2.86 -28.03
CA ASP A 111 -16.43 2.76 -28.84
C ASP A 111 -17.43 3.89 -28.52
N LEU A 112 -17.42 4.38 -27.27
CA LEU A 112 -18.22 5.51 -26.82
C LEU A 112 -17.75 6.84 -27.46
N GLY A 113 -16.47 6.98 -27.80
CA GLY A 113 -15.91 8.13 -28.55
C GLY A 113 -15.93 9.48 -27.83
N LEU A 114 -16.45 9.55 -26.60
CA LEU A 114 -16.62 10.82 -25.87
C LEU A 114 -15.30 11.50 -25.51
N GLY A 115 -14.23 10.74 -25.29
CA GLY A 115 -12.89 11.31 -25.04
C GLY A 115 -12.35 12.11 -26.23
N GLU A 116 -12.73 11.74 -27.47
CA GLU A 116 -12.35 12.46 -28.68
C GLU A 116 -13.34 13.59 -29.01
N GLN A 117 -14.63 13.38 -28.74
CA GLN A 117 -15.70 14.33 -29.08
C GLN A 117 -15.81 15.50 -28.09
N LEU A 118 -15.51 15.27 -26.81
CA LEU A 118 -15.65 16.26 -25.74
C LEU A 118 -14.28 16.79 -25.31
N SER A 119 -13.73 17.73 -26.09
CA SER A 119 -12.41 18.33 -25.88
C SER A 119 -12.22 19.04 -24.53
N PHE A 120 -13.30 19.35 -23.82
CA PHE A 120 -13.27 19.96 -22.49
C PHE A 120 -13.15 18.93 -21.35
N THR A 121 -13.36 17.64 -21.63
CA THR A 121 -13.35 16.59 -20.62
C THR A 121 -11.95 15.99 -20.44
N ARG A 122 -11.71 15.38 -19.28
CA ARG A 122 -10.48 14.64 -19.01
C ARG A 122 -10.70 13.17 -19.37
N ASP A 123 -9.84 12.62 -20.22
CA ASP A 123 -9.78 11.17 -20.43
C ASP A 123 -8.97 10.53 -19.29
N ARG A 124 -9.67 9.80 -18.42
CA ARG A 124 -9.16 9.26 -17.15
C ARG A 124 -9.68 7.85 -16.85
N LEU A 125 -10.00 7.07 -17.88
CA LEU A 125 -10.56 5.73 -17.71
C LEU A 125 -9.69 4.85 -16.81
N VAL A 126 -8.36 4.87 -17.03
CA VAL A 126 -7.41 4.03 -16.31
C VAL A 126 -7.34 4.43 -14.83
N GLU A 127 -7.33 5.72 -14.53
CA GLU A 127 -7.33 6.25 -13.17
C GLU A 127 -8.64 5.93 -12.44
N CYS A 128 -9.78 6.10 -13.10
CA CYS A 128 -11.08 5.71 -12.57
C CYS A 128 -11.14 4.20 -12.27
N PHE A 129 -10.65 3.37 -13.20
CA PHE A 129 -10.55 1.93 -12.99
C PHE A 129 -9.63 1.57 -11.83
N PHE A 130 -8.48 2.22 -11.73
CA PHE A 130 -7.52 2.03 -10.64
C PHE A 130 -8.15 2.32 -9.28
N TRP A 131 -8.87 3.44 -9.13
CA TRP A 131 -9.59 3.75 -7.89
C TRP A 131 -10.68 2.72 -7.57
N ALA A 132 -11.47 2.31 -8.57
CA ALA A 132 -12.49 1.29 -8.36
C ALA A 132 -11.89 -0.07 -7.92
N ALA A 133 -10.83 -0.52 -8.59
CA ALA A 133 -10.18 -1.81 -8.33
C ALA A 133 -9.42 -1.86 -6.99
N THR A 134 -8.98 -0.71 -6.48
CA THR A 134 -8.27 -0.64 -5.20
C THR A 134 -9.21 -0.58 -4.01
N MET A 135 -10.46 -0.13 -4.19
CA MET A 135 -11.47 -0.06 -3.13
C MET A 135 -12.23 -1.38 -2.88
N THR A 136 -12.16 -2.37 -3.78
CA THR A 136 -12.87 -3.65 -3.62
C THR A 136 -11.99 -4.71 -2.95
N PRO A 137 -12.45 -5.46 -1.94
CA PRO A 137 -11.63 -6.43 -1.20
C PRO A 137 -11.14 -7.60 -2.08
N GLU A 138 -11.98 -8.17 -2.93
CA GLU A 138 -11.65 -9.28 -3.85
C GLU A 138 -12.05 -8.97 -5.31
N PRO A 139 -11.51 -9.71 -6.31
CA PRO A 139 -12.08 -9.76 -7.66
C PRO A 139 -13.49 -10.38 -7.72
#